data_AF-A0A936QPD7-F1
#
_entry.id   AF-A0A936QPD7-F1
#
_cell.length_a   1.000
_cell.length_b   1.000
_cell.length_c   1.000
_cell.angle_alpha   90.00
_cell.angle_beta   90.00
_cell.angle_gamma   90.00
#
_symmetry.space_group_name_H-M   'P 1'
#
loop_
_entity.id
_entity.type
_entity.pdbx_description
1 polymer ?
#
loop_
_entity_poly.entity_id
_entity_poly.type
_entity_poly.pdbx_seq_one_letter_code
_entity_poly.pdbx_strand_id
1 'polypeptide(L)'
;MRGLLTTFILALATLVSQGQVTWSVEPLDIKPVGDDFAPVLVDSTLYFTSVRDRVQVVAYTDAATNKPLADLYCADIRSGKPGHIRLVDGTLCTPLNDGPASFSPSGDTVCITRNIPTGKGKRNAELLGLYFAVRTGNSWGEVTPFAHNS
;
A
#
# COMPACT_ATOMS: atom_id res chain seq x y z
N MET A 1 -41.43 49.39 7.99
CA MET A 1 -40.55 48.96 6.87
C MET A 1 -39.19 48.43 7.31
N ARG A 2 -38.53 48.98 8.36
CA ARG A 2 -37.22 48.48 8.82
C ARG A 2 -37.18 47.00 9.23
N GLY A 3 -38.18 46.50 9.97
CA GLY A 3 -38.19 45.10 10.43
C GLY A 3 -38.39 44.05 9.34
N LEU A 4 -39.07 44.42 8.23
CA LEU A 4 -39.33 43.53 7.10
C LEU A 4 -38.06 43.29 6.27
N LEU A 5 -37.21 44.33 6.16
CA LEU A 5 -35.95 44.26 5.44
C LEU A 5 -34.92 43.39 6.18
N THR A 6 -34.88 43.49 7.51
CA THR A 6 -33.98 42.66 8.33
C THR A 6 -34.35 41.18 8.29
N THR A 7 -35.65 40.86 8.30
CA THR A 7 -36.12 39.46 8.15
C THR A 7 -35.80 38.91 6.77
N PHE A 8 -35.93 39.74 5.72
CA PHE A 8 -35.60 39.33 4.35
C PHE A 8 -34.09 39.06 4.18
N ILE A 9 -33.23 39.89 4.76
CA ILE A 9 -31.77 39.69 4.71
C ILE A 9 -31.34 38.43 5.48
N LEU A 10 -31.97 38.14 6.63
CA LEU A 10 -31.66 36.94 7.42
C LEU A 10 -32.08 35.65 6.70
N ALA A 11 -33.23 35.67 6.03
CA ALA A 11 -33.70 34.54 5.21
C ALA A 11 -32.88 34.33 3.93
N LEU A 12 -32.29 35.40 3.37
CA LEU A 12 -31.40 35.29 2.22
C LEU A 12 -30.02 34.75 2.61
N ALA A 13 -29.53 35.08 3.82
CA ALA A 13 -28.26 34.57 4.33
C ALA A 13 -28.26 33.05 4.58
N THR A 14 -29.42 32.48 4.98
CA THR A 14 -29.55 31.02 5.15
C THR A 14 -29.62 30.26 3.83
N LEU A 15 -30.12 30.89 2.76
CA LEU A 15 -30.11 30.31 1.40
C LEU A 15 -28.69 30.25 0.79
N VAL A 16 -27.76 31.08 1.28
CA VAL A 16 -26.36 31.13 0.82
C VAL A 16 -25.43 30.27 1.70
N SER A 17 -25.97 29.61 2.72
CA SER A 17 -25.25 28.59 3.50
C SER A 17 -24.98 27.36 2.63
N GLN A 18 -23.93 27.42 1.82
CA GLN A 18 -23.36 26.28 1.12
C GLN A 18 -23.10 25.18 2.17
N GLY A 19 -23.90 24.11 2.10
CA GLY A 19 -23.86 23.01 3.06
C GLY A 19 -22.45 22.44 3.21
N GLN A 20 -22.12 21.98 4.42
CA GLN A 20 -20.87 21.31 4.73
C GLN A 20 -20.62 20.17 3.73
N VAL A 21 -19.42 20.13 3.14
CA VAL A 21 -19.00 18.98 2.33
C VAL A 21 -18.98 17.76 3.25
N THR A 22 -19.87 16.82 3.00
CA THR A 22 -19.92 15.53 3.72
C THR A 22 -19.12 14.50 2.93
N TRP A 23 -18.36 13.69 3.66
CA TRP A 23 -17.61 12.58 3.09
C TRP A 23 -18.15 11.28 3.70
N SER A 24 -18.36 10.28 2.85
CA SER A 24 -18.59 8.91 3.29
C SER A 24 -17.28 8.15 3.14
N VAL A 25 -16.86 7.45 4.19
CA VAL A 25 -15.71 6.56 4.16
C VAL A 25 -16.23 5.15 4.25
N GLU A 26 -15.98 4.36 3.21
CA GLU A 26 -16.38 2.97 3.13
C GLU A 26 -15.14 2.07 3.13
N PRO A 27 -15.20 0.90 3.78
CA PRO A 27 -14.12 -0.08 3.67
C PRO A 27 -13.88 -0.47 2.21
N LEU A 28 -12.61 -0.52 1.81
CA LEU A 28 -12.25 -1.00 0.48
C LEU A 28 -12.42 -2.53 0.42
N ASP A 29 -13.20 -3.02 -0.53
CA ASP A 29 -13.47 -4.46 -0.67
C ASP A 29 -12.31 -5.21 -1.34
N ILE A 30 -11.26 -5.47 -0.54
CA ILE A 30 -10.05 -6.17 -0.97
C ILE A 30 -10.27 -7.69 -0.82
N LYS A 31 -10.23 -8.43 -1.94
CA LYS A 31 -10.41 -9.90 -2.00
C LYS A 31 -9.30 -10.61 -2.80
N PRO A 32 -8.80 -11.78 -2.35
CA PRO A 32 -9.13 -12.46 -1.10
C PRO A 32 -8.69 -11.67 0.15
N VAL A 33 -9.34 -11.94 1.28
CA VAL A 33 -9.06 -11.27 2.57
C VAL A 33 -7.66 -11.67 3.04
N GLY A 34 -6.89 -10.68 3.49
CA GLY A 34 -5.61 -10.86 4.18
C GLY A 34 -5.47 -9.86 5.31
N ASP A 35 -4.39 -9.97 6.07
CA ASP A 35 -4.02 -8.95 7.05
C ASP A 35 -3.27 -7.84 6.28
N ASP A 36 -4.02 -6.82 5.84
CA ASP A 36 -3.54 -5.77 4.92
C ASP A 36 -3.08 -4.52 5.65
N PHE A 37 -1.91 -4.00 5.27
CA PHE A 37 -1.32 -2.81 5.91
C PHE A 37 -0.39 -2.02 4.98
N ALA A 38 -0.02 -0.81 5.42
CA ALA A 38 0.85 0.11 4.71
C ALA A 38 0.46 0.38 3.24
N PRO A 39 -0.78 0.86 2.97
CA PRO A 39 -1.20 1.19 1.62
C PRO A 39 -0.50 2.44 1.08
N VAL A 40 -0.12 2.41 -0.19
CA VAL A 40 0.38 3.56 -0.94
C VAL A 40 -0.29 3.57 -2.31
N LEU A 41 -0.93 4.69 -2.66
CA LEU A 41 -1.52 4.89 -3.99
C LEU A 41 -0.51 5.61 -4.89
N VAL A 42 -0.11 4.95 -5.98
CA VAL A 42 0.76 5.52 -7.01
C VAL A 42 -0.01 5.53 -8.32
N ASP A 43 -0.25 6.72 -8.87
CA ASP A 43 -1.15 6.97 -10.00
C ASP A 43 -2.57 6.45 -9.74
N SER A 44 -2.87 5.23 -10.20
CA SER A 44 -4.13 4.52 -9.95
C SER A 44 -3.89 3.08 -9.52
N THR A 45 -2.69 2.76 -9.07
CA THR A 45 -2.34 1.45 -8.52
C THR A 45 -2.17 1.59 -7.01
N LEU A 46 -3.01 0.87 -6.25
CA LEU A 46 -2.85 0.71 -4.82
C LEU A 46 -1.82 -0.38 -4.57
N TYR A 47 -0.70 -0.02 -3.98
CA TYR A 47 0.29 -0.94 -3.42
C TYR A 47 0.04 -1.10 -1.93
N PHE A 48 0.22 -2.30 -1.40
CA PHE A 48 0.04 -2.56 0.03
C PHE A 48 0.78 -3.84 0.42
N THR A 49 1.09 -3.98 1.69
CA THR A 49 1.67 -5.21 2.24
C THR A 49 0.57 -6.07 2.81
N SER A 50 0.70 -7.39 2.67
CA SER A 50 -0.31 -8.30 3.17
C SER A 50 0.28 -9.62 3.64
N VAL A 51 -0.29 -10.14 4.74
CA VAL A 51 -0.19 -11.55 5.09
C VAL A 51 -1.44 -12.25 4.56
N ARG A 52 -1.27 -13.07 3.51
CA ARG A 52 -2.36 -13.79 2.85
C ARG A 52 -1.86 -15.09 2.23
N ASP A 53 -2.78 -16.02 2.02
CA ASP A 53 -2.44 -17.29 1.38
C ASP A 53 -2.01 -17.08 -0.07
N ARG A 54 -0.91 -17.75 -0.44
CA ARG A 54 -0.36 -17.75 -1.79
C ARG A 54 -0.32 -19.17 -2.32
N VAL A 55 -0.65 -19.34 -3.60
CA VAL A 55 -0.42 -20.61 -4.28
C VAL A 55 1.06 -20.69 -4.65
N GLN A 56 1.89 -21.21 -3.76
CA GLN A 56 3.31 -21.50 -4.01
C GLN A 56 3.62 -22.99 -3.80
N VAL A 57 4.59 -23.51 -4.56
CA VAL A 57 5.09 -24.88 -4.41
C VAL A 57 5.85 -25.06 -3.09
N VAL A 58 6.49 -24.00 -2.60
CA VAL A 58 7.17 -23.94 -1.30
C VAL A 58 6.65 -22.70 -0.58
N ALA A 59 6.02 -22.89 0.58
CA ALA A 59 5.54 -21.81 1.43
C ALA A 59 6.42 -21.69 2.66
N TYR A 60 6.90 -20.48 2.93
CA TYR A 60 7.53 -20.13 4.21
C TYR A 60 6.46 -19.52 5.12
N THR A 61 6.48 -19.91 6.38
CA THR A 61 5.58 -19.39 7.40
C THR A 61 6.37 -18.78 8.54
N ASP A 62 5.74 -17.83 9.20
CA ASP A 62 6.21 -17.32 10.47
C ASP A 62 6.15 -18.42 11.54
N ALA A 63 7.25 -18.63 12.27
CA ALA A 63 7.36 -19.75 13.19
C ALA A 63 6.45 -19.64 14.43
N ALA A 64 6.06 -18.41 14.81
CA ALA A 64 5.25 -18.17 15.99
C ALA A 64 3.74 -18.26 15.69
N THR A 65 3.32 -17.75 14.54
CA THR A 65 1.91 -17.64 14.14
C THR A 65 1.48 -18.71 13.14
N ASN A 66 2.44 -19.38 12.49
CA ASN A 66 2.24 -20.32 11.39
C ASN A 66 1.48 -19.72 10.18
N LYS A 67 1.43 -18.38 10.09
CA LYS A 67 0.86 -17.65 8.95
C LYS A 67 1.91 -17.51 7.83
N PRO A 68 1.49 -17.27 6.57
CA PRO A 68 2.40 -16.86 5.51
C PRO A 68 3.25 -15.65 5.90
N LEU A 69 4.41 -15.49 5.27
CA LEU A 69 5.21 -14.26 5.41
C LEU A 69 4.55 -13.11 4.64
N ALA A 70 4.82 -11.87 5.07
CA ALA A 70 4.26 -10.69 4.45
C ALA A 70 4.87 -10.46 3.05
N ASP A 71 4.02 -10.16 2.09
CA ASP A 71 4.40 -9.93 0.69
C ASP A 71 3.84 -8.56 0.22
N LEU A 72 4.46 -8.01 -0.83
CA LEU A 72 3.97 -6.79 -1.48
C LEU A 72 2.96 -7.12 -2.58
N TYR A 73 1.76 -6.54 -2.48
CA TYR A 73 0.67 -6.71 -3.42
C TYR A 73 0.27 -5.38 -4.05
N CYS A 74 -0.41 -5.47 -5.20
CA CYS A 74 -1.05 -4.32 -5.80
C CYS A 74 -2.40 -4.63 -6.44
N ALA A 75 -3.23 -3.60 -6.58
CA ALA A 75 -4.49 -3.63 -7.30
C ALA A 75 -4.72 -2.29 -8.00
N ASP A 76 -5.23 -2.33 -9.24
CA ASP A 76 -5.59 -1.09 -9.94
C ASP A 76 -6.91 -0.58 -9.38
N ILE A 77 -6.98 0.69 -8.99
CA ILE A 77 -8.21 1.32 -8.54
C ILE A 77 -8.95 1.90 -9.74
N ARG A 78 -10.20 1.49 -9.94
CA ARG A 78 -11.09 2.02 -10.98
C ARG A 78 -12.42 2.40 -10.35
N SER A 79 -12.82 3.65 -10.52
CA SER A 79 -14.08 4.17 -9.96
C SER A 79 -14.23 3.88 -8.44
N GLY A 80 -13.13 4.04 -7.69
CA GLY A 80 -13.10 3.81 -6.25
C GLY A 80 -13.08 2.33 -5.81
N LYS A 81 -13.03 1.38 -6.75
CA LYS A 81 -13.01 -0.06 -6.45
C LYS A 81 -11.65 -0.68 -6.81
N PRO A 82 -11.11 -1.59 -5.98
CA PRO A 82 -9.91 -2.30 -6.33
C PRO A 82 -10.23 -3.36 -7.40
N GLY A 83 -9.36 -3.46 -8.39
CA GLY A 83 -9.33 -4.57 -9.33
C GLY A 83 -8.76 -5.84 -8.67
N HIS A 84 -8.35 -6.79 -9.51
CA HIS A 84 -7.73 -8.01 -9.02
C HIS A 84 -6.41 -7.71 -8.31
N ILE A 85 -6.30 -8.28 -7.10
CA ILE A 85 -5.06 -8.27 -6.33
C ILE A 85 -4.07 -9.19 -7.00
N ARG A 86 -2.86 -8.67 -7.20
CA ARG A 86 -1.73 -9.42 -7.73
C ARG A 86 -0.52 -9.15 -6.85
N LEU A 87 0.36 -10.13 -6.78
CA LEU A 87 1.69 -9.88 -6.23
C LEU A 87 2.36 -8.80 -7.09
N VAL A 88 3.13 -7.93 -6.47
CA VAL A 88 4.02 -7.06 -7.23
C VAL A 88 5.05 -7.93 -7.97
N ASP A 89 5.63 -7.41 -9.06
CA ASP A 89 6.62 -8.10 -9.90
C ASP A 89 7.55 -8.99 -9.06
N GLY A 90 7.73 -10.24 -9.47
CA GLY A 90 8.51 -11.22 -8.73
C GLY A 90 9.97 -10.79 -8.50
N THR A 91 10.48 -9.79 -9.23
CA THR A 91 11.78 -9.16 -8.94
C THR A 91 11.80 -8.39 -7.62
N LEU A 92 10.65 -7.84 -7.20
CA LEU A 92 10.48 -7.09 -5.96
C LEU A 92 10.10 -7.97 -4.76
N CYS A 93 9.75 -9.24 -4.99
CA CYS A 93 9.36 -10.17 -3.94
C CYS A 93 10.40 -11.30 -3.77
N THR A 94 10.49 -11.82 -2.56
CA THR A 94 11.39 -12.89 -2.15
C THR A 94 10.58 -13.99 -1.47
N PRO A 95 11.22 -15.12 -1.09
CA PRO A 95 10.58 -16.10 -0.23
C PRO A 95 10.46 -15.68 1.25
N LEU A 96 10.96 -14.50 1.63
CA LEU A 96 10.93 -13.96 2.99
C LEU A 96 9.97 -12.76 3.08
N ASN A 97 9.95 -12.04 4.20
CA ASN A 97 9.08 -10.87 4.32
C ASN A 97 9.56 -9.74 3.39
N ASP A 98 8.62 -9.22 2.61
CA ASP A 98 8.74 -8.06 1.76
C ASP A 98 7.63 -7.06 2.08
N GLY A 99 8.03 -5.83 2.38
CA GLY A 99 7.14 -4.75 2.75
C GLY A 99 7.43 -4.19 4.15
N PRO A 100 6.96 -2.96 4.45
CA PRO A 100 6.21 -2.06 3.56
C PRO A 100 7.04 -1.49 2.42
N ALA A 101 6.35 -0.89 1.44
CA ALA A 101 6.97 -0.17 0.32
C ALA A 101 6.62 1.32 0.34
N SER A 102 7.53 2.15 -0.13
CA SER A 102 7.34 3.58 -0.38
C SER A 102 7.87 3.93 -1.75
N PHE A 103 7.31 4.95 -2.37
CA PHE A 103 7.64 5.33 -3.74
C PHE A 103 8.15 6.77 -3.80
N SER A 104 9.01 7.06 -4.79
CA SER A 104 9.37 8.43 -5.15
C SER A 104 8.13 9.22 -5.60
N PRO A 105 8.18 10.57 -5.62
CA PRO A 105 7.08 11.39 -6.12
C PRO A 105 6.67 11.05 -7.57
N SER A 106 7.62 10.64 -8.41
CA SER A 106 7.42 10.17 -9.78
C SER A 106 6.87 8.74 -9.88
N GLY A 107 6.84 7.99 -8.78
CA GLY A 107 6.40 6.60 -8.73
C GLY A 107 7.35 5.61 -9.41
N ASP A 108 8.51 6.07 -9.89
CA ASP A 108 9.49 5.27 -10.64
C ASP A 108 10.54 4.61 -9.75
N THR A 109 10.72 5.04 -8.51
CA THR A 109 11.65 4.44 -7.55
C THR A 109 10.85 3.89 -6.39
N VAL A 110 11.11 2.65 -6.00
CA VAL A 110 10.53 2.01 -4.82
C VAL A 110 11.61 1.78 -3.77
N CYS A 111 11.26 1.98 -2.51
CA CYS A 111 12.00 1.53 -1.34
C CYS A 111 11.17 0.47 -0.61
N ILE A 112 11.72 -0.70 -0.36
CA ILE A 112 11.06 -1.86 0.24
C ILE A 112 11.83 -2.26 1.49
N THR A 113 11.13 -2.47 2.60
CA THR A 113 11.70 -3.16 3.77
C THR A 113 11.69 -4.67 3.53
N ARG A 114 12.82 -5.34 3.70
CA ARG A 114 12.97 -6.79 3.45
C ARG A 114 13.93 -7.44 4.44
N ASN A 115 13.76 -8.73 4.69
CA ASN A 115 14.75 -9.52 5.43
C ASN A 115 16.13 -9.51 4.75
N ILE A 116 17.21 -9.28 5.53
CA ILE A 116 18.58 -9.30 5.02
C ILE A 116 19.02 -10.76 4.77
N PRO A 117 19.46 -11.13 3.55
CA PRO A 117 19.98 -12.46 3.28
C PRO A 117 21.33 -12.66 4.01
N THR A 118 21.35 -13.48 5.05
CA THR A 118 22.61 -13.83 5.72
C THR A 118 23.22 -15.07 5.12
N GLY A 119 24.44 -14.96 4.58
CA GLY A 119 25.13 -16.00 3.79
C GLY A 119 25.45 -17.33 4.49
N LYS A 120 25.03 -17.56 5.74
CA LYS A 120 25.20 -18.85 6.45
C LYS A 120 24.02 -19.16 7.36
N GLY A 121 23.11 -20.00 6.89
CA GLY A 121 22.07 -20.63 7.71
C GLY A 121 20.92 -19.70 8.10
N LYS A 122 19.74 -20.32 8.26
CA LYS A 122 18.42 -19.72 8.51
C LYS A 122 18.28 -18.91 9.82
N ARG A 123 19.40 -18.56 10.49
CA ARG A 123 19.42 -18.02 11.85
C ARG A 123 19.34 -16.49 11.95
N ASN A 124 19.58 -15.75 10.87
CA ASN A 124 19.61 -14.28 10.91
C ASN A 124 18.64 -13.62 9.91
N ALA A 125 17.62 -14.34 9.44
CA ALA A 125 16.52 -13.74 8.67
C ALA A 125 15.67 -12.76 9.50
N GLU A 126 16.04 -12.50 10.76
CA GLU A 126 15.36 -11.57 11.66
C GLU A 126 15.69 -10.10 11.37
N LEU A 127 16.84 -9.83 10.73
CA LEU A 127 17.24 -8.45 10.41
C LEU A 127 16.48 -7.94 9.18
N LEU A 128 16.04 -6.70 9.26
CA LEU A 128 15.36 -5.98 8.18
C LEU A 128 16.29 -4.91 7.61
N GLY A 129 16.27 -4.77 6.29
CA GLY A 129 17.01 -3.73 5.58
C GLY A 129 16.12 -3.03 4.57
N LEU A 130 16.60 -1.87 4.10
CA LEU A 130 15.98 -1.12 3.02
C LEU A 130 16.57 -1.55 1.69
N TYR A 131 15.72 -1.68 0.68
CA TYR A 131 16.10 -2.09 -0.67
C TYR A 131 15.42 -1.18 -1.68
N PHE A 132 16.13 -0.82 -2.73
CA PHE A 132 15.67 0.12 -3.75
C PHE A 132 15.61 -0.54 -5.12
N ALA A 133 14.62 -0.18 -5.92
CA ALA A 133 14.55 -0.53 -7.33
C ALA A 133 13.97 0.63 -8.14
N VAL A 134 14.34 0.70 -9.43
CA VAL A 134 13.85 1.71 -10.37
C VAL A 134 13.07 1.06 -11.49
N ARG A 135 11.87 1.54 -11.76
CA ARG A 135 10.98 1.11 -12.83
C ARG A 135 11.41 1.75 -14.15
N THR A 136 11.64 0.93 -15.17
CA THR A 136 11.88 1.38 -16.55
C THR A 136 10.79 0.80 -17.44
N GLY A 137 9.94 1.67 -17.98
CA GLY A 137 8.74 1.22 -18.70
C GLY A 137 7.77 0.48 -17.77
N ASN A 138 7.50 -0.79 -18.07
CA ASN A 138 6.55 -1.62 -17.33
C ASN A 138 7.20 -2.59 -16.33
N SER A 139 8.54 -2.54 -16.18
CA SER A 139 9.29 -3.51 -15.38
C SER A 139 10.14 -2.83 -14.32
N TRP A 140 10.26 -3.48 -13.16
CA TRP A 140 11.20 -3.07 -12.13
C TRP A 140 12.60 -3.57 -12.46
N GLY A 141 13.60 -2.70 -12.31
CA GLY A 141 15.00 -3.04 -12.44
C GLY A 141 15.52 -3.88 -11.27
N GLU A 142 16.84 -4.03 -11.22
CA GLU A 142 17.52 -4.76 -10.15
C GLU A 142 17.24 -4.12 -8.78
N VAL A 143 17.04 -4.97 -7.78
CA VAL A 143 16.84 -4.56 -6.38
C VAL A 143 18.20 -4.42 -5.69
N THR A 144 18.57 -3.20 -5.32
CA THR A 144 19.85 -2.88 -4.67
C THR A 144 19.66 -2.62 -3.17
N PRO A 145 20.50 -3.19 -2.28
CA PRO A 145 20.43 -2.91 -0.86
C PRO A 145 20.86 -1.48 -0.54
N PHE A 146 20.26 -0.89 0.50
CA PHE A 146 20.77 0.34 1.09
C PHE A 146 22.15 0.11 1.69
N ALA A 147 23.05 1.09 1.48
CA ALA A 147 24.46 0.99 1.85
C ALA A 147 24.71 0.78 3.36
N HIS A 148 23.72 1.10 4.20
CA HIS A 148 23.82 0.99 5.66
C HIS A 148 22.87 -0.06 6.25
N ASN A 149 22.41 -1.04 5.46
CA ASN A 149 21.78 -2.24 6.02
C ASN A 149 22.79 -2.99 6.90
N SER A 150 22.40 -3.32 8.14
CA SER A 150 23.28 -3.91 9.16
C SER A 150 22.61 -5.06 9.89
#